data_AF-A0A817TFZ4-F1
#
_entry.id   AF-A0A817TFZ4-F1
#
_cell.length_a   1.000
_cell.length_b   1.000
_cell.length_c   1.000
_cell.angle_alpha   90.00
_cell.angle_beta   90.00
_cell.angle_gamma   90.00
#
_symmetry.space_group_name_H-M   'P 1'
#
loop_
_entity.id
_entity.type
_entity.pdbx_description
1 polymer ?
#
loop_
_entity_poly.entity_id
_entity_poly.type
_entity_poly.pdbx_seq_one_letter_code
_entity_poly.pdbx_strand_id
1 'polypeptide(L)'
;MLASLLGLIATAHRNQSLMIGTLIFISILILFEIGAVVYCAFARSELMSDIETALTNSFQDHYATLDNDRITDAWDRIFQSYECCGWLINDFSNSQWTSSIANGIPHSCCRPGAVHPTCESILAPPNQNYAGQECSNSIQQSINANAYVPIIFSSIGFIIIIELASTVLTFLYATTLKTASRRRRSHNERSMRKFQGQLASYTGESTNDVPSDRNQTNDLHQLYDPYGSFHQTPPNIDPSFMSLTPTVIQVKRPDVYSYFYYE
;
A
#
# COMPACT_ATOMS: atom_id res chain seq x y z
N MET A 1 -1.70 3.70 -1.35
CA MET A 1 -3.11 4.06 -1.66
C MET A 1 -4.12 3.10 -1.02
N LEU A 2 -4.01 1.77 -1.23
CA LEU A 2 -4.95 0.80 -0.64
C LEU A 2 -4.97 0.82 0.90
N ALA A 3 -3.80 0.84 1.56
CA ALA A 3 -3.70 0.93 3.02
C ALA A 3 -4.45 2.16 3.57
N SER A 4 -4.27 3.31 2.93
CA SER A 4 -4.90 4.58 3.30
C SER A 4 -6.42 4.54 3.12
N LEU A 5 -6.91 3.96 2.01
CA LEU A 5 -8.34 3.80 1.76
C LEU A 5 -9.00 2.87 2.78
N LEU A 6 -8.36 1.72 3.08
CA LEU A 6 -8.85 0.80 4.10
C LEU A 6 -8.90 1.47 5.47
N GLY A 7 -7.88 2.24 5.84
CA GLY A 7 -7.86 3.02 7.08
C GLY A 7 -8.99 4.05 7.17
N LEU A 8 -9.27 4.77 6.08
CA LEU A 8 -10.36 5.76 6.03
C LEU A 8 -11.74 5.08 6.14
N ILE A 9 -11.97 3.99 5.41
CA ILE A 9 -13.25 3.26 5.45
C ILE A 9 -13.43 2.60 6.82
N ALA A 10 -12.37 2.03 7.39
CA ALA A 10 -12.37 1.42 8.73
C ALA A 10 -12.79 2.42 9.82
N THR A 11 -12.27 3.63 9.76
CA THR A 11 -12.59 4.70 10.72
C THR A 11 -14.00 5.27 10.50
N ALA A 12 -14.42 5.46 9.24
CA ALA A 12 -15.73 5.99 8.89
C ALA A 12 -16.89 5.03 9.26
N HIS A 13 -16.79 3.75 8.90
CA HIS A 13 -17.87 2.78 9.14
C HIS A 13 -17.92 2.24 10.58
N ARG A 14 -16.97 2.62 11.45
CA ARG A 14 -16.81 2.12 12.84
C ARG A 14 -16.91 0.58 12.94
N ASN A 15 -16.53 -0.14 11.89
CA ASN A 15 -16.64 -1.60 11.83
C ASN A 15 -15.39 -2.25 12.45
N GLN A 16 -15.59 -3.03 13.51
CA GLN A 16 -14.50 -3.64 14.26
C GLN A 16 -13.71 -4.68 13.46
N SER A 17 -14.36 -5.43 12.55
CA SER A 17 -13.63 -6.41 11.74
C SER A 17 -12.71 -5.72 10.74
N LEU A 18 -13.17 -4.63 10.13
CA LEU A 18 -12.40 -3.89 9.15
C LEU A 18 -11.17 -3.21 9.77
N MET A 19 -11.30 -2.66 10.99
CA MET A 19 -10.16 -2.11 11.73
C MET A 19 -9.07 -3.15 12.02
N ILE A 20 -9.48 -4.36 12.42
CA ILE A 20 -8.53 -5.47 12.67
C ILE A 20 -7.84 -5.88 11.37
N GLY A 21 -8.59 -5.94 10.26
CA GLY A 21 -8.02 -6.22 8.94
C GLY A 21 -6.96 -5.19 8.53
N THR A 22 -7.22 -3.90 8.73
CA THR A 22 -6.23 -2.83 8.44
C THR A 22 -4.98 -2.97 9.31
N LEU A 23 -5.12 -3.29 10.61
CA LEU A 23 -3.98 -3.53 11.49
C LEU A 23 -3.12 -4.70 11.04
N ILE A 24 -3.73 -5.81 10.64
CA ILE A 24 -3.02 -7.00 10.13
C ILE A 24 -2.28 -6.64 8.83
N PHE A 25 -2.94 -5.94 7.92
CA PHE A 25 -2.35 -5.53 6.65
C PHE A 25 -1.12 -4.63 6.84
N ILE A 26 -1.21 -3.61 7.69
CA ILE A 26 -0.07 -2.72 8.00
C ILE A 26 1.03 -3.50 8.71
N SER A 27 0.70 -4.42 9.61
CA SER A 27 1.71 -5.26 10.29
C SER A 27 2.49 -6.13 9.30
N ILE A 28 1.85 -6.64 8.25
CA ILE A 28 2.52 -7.40 7.19
C ILE A 28 3.48 -6.51 6.41
N LEU A 29 3.11 -5.25 6.11
CA LEU A 29 4.00 -4.30 5.43
C LEU A 29 5.27 -4.04 6.24
N ILE A 30 5.14 -3.80 7.55
CA ILE A 30 6.29 -3.62 8.45
C ILE A 30 7.23 -4.84 8.40
N LEU A 31 6.69 -6.06 8.36
CA LEU A 31 7.51 -7.27 8.25
C LEU A 31 8.25 -7.35 6.92
N PHE A 32 7.62 -6.93 5.82
CA PHE A 32 8.28 -6.84 4.51
C PHE A 32 9.38 -5.79 4.51
N GLU A 33 9.18 -4.62 5.13
CA GLU A 33 10.20 -3.59 5.23
C GLU A 33 11.42 -4.07 6.01
N ILE A 34 11.20 -4.69 7.18
CA ILE A 34 12.29 -5.28 7.98
C ILE A 34 13.01 -6.38 7.18
N GLY A 35 12.25 -7.26 6.50
CA GLY A 35 12.81 -8.30 5.65
C GLY A 35 13.68 -7.75 4.52
N ALA A 36 13.22 -6.69 3.85
CA ALA A 36 13.97 -6.02 2.79
C ALA A 36 15.26 -5.37 3.32
N VAL A 37 15.19 -4.68 4.47
CA VAL A 37 16.38 -4.08 5.12
C VAL A 37 17.40 -5.14 5.48
N VAL A 38 16.97 -6.26 6.07
CA VAL A 38 17.84 -7.38 6.42
C VAL A 38 18.44 -7.99 5.15
N TYR A 39 17.62 -8.26 4.14
CA TYR A 39 18.10 -8.81 2.86
C TYR A 39 19.15 -7.91 2.21
N CYS A 40 18.89 -6.61 2.10
CA CYS A 40 19.86 -5.64 1.56
C CYS A 40 21.15 -5.57 2.38
N ALA A 41 21.09 -5.80 3.71
CA ALA A 41 22.27 -5.79 4.57
C ALA A 41 23.16 -7.03 4.34
N PHE A 42 22.57 -8.21 4.16
CA PHE A 42 23.31 -9.46 3.98
C PHE A 42 23.71 -9.73 2.53
N ALA A 43 22.83 -9.45 1.57
CA ALA A 43 23.02 -9.73 0.15
C ALA A 43 23.54 -8.50 -0.62
N ARG A 44 24.22 -7.56 0.04
CA ARG A 44 24.67 -6.31 -0.60
C ARG A 44 25.54 -6.56 -1.83
N SER A 45 26.45 -7.53 -1.77
CA SER A 45 27.36 -7.84 -2.90
C SER A 45 26.61 -8.41 -4.09
N GLU A 46 25.68 -9.35 -3.85
CA GLU A 46 24.87 -9.96 -4.90
C GLU A 46 23.94 -8.92 -5.53
N LEU A 47 23.26 -8.13 -4.70
CA LEU A 47 22.37 -7.06 -5.15
C LEU A 47 23.12 -6.02 -6.01
N MET A 48 24.33 -5.63 -5.61
CA MET A 48 25.14 -4.71 -6.41
C MET A 48 25.51 -5.35 -7.75
N SER A 49 25.97 -6.60 -7.76
CA SER A 49 26.28 -7.32 -9.01
C SER A 49 25.08 -7.40 -9.97
N ASP A 50 23.89 -7.67 -9.46
CA ASP A 50 22.67 -7.74 -10.25
C ASP A 50 22.28 -6.37 -10.82
N ILE A 51 22.40 -5.32 -10.00
CA ILE A 51 22.17 -3.93 -10.44
C ILE A 51 23.17 -3.53 -11.52
N GLU A 52 24.47 -3.80 -11.33
CA GLU A 52 25.51 -3.49 -12.30
C GLU A 52 25.27 -4.21 -13.62
N THR A 53 24.86 -5.48 -13.57
CA THR A 53 24.53 -6.26 -14.76
C THR A 53 23.29 -5.69 -15.48
N ALA A 54 22.23 -5.38 -14.73
CA ALA A 54 21.01 -4.80 -15.29
C ALA A 54 21.25 -3.43 -15.92
N LEU A 55 22.06 -2.58 -15.29
CA LEU A 55 22.43 -1.26 -15.82
C LEU A 55 23.31 -1.39 -17.06
N THR A 56 24.31 -2.28 -17.03
CA THR A 56 25.17 -2.54 -18.20
C THR A 56 24.35 -2.98 -19.41
N ASN A 57 23.46 -3.97 -19.22
CA ASN A 57 22.60 -4.47 -20.30
C ASN A 57 21.63 -3.37 -20.77
N SER A 58 21.02 -2.62 -19.84
CA SER A 58 20.11 -1.52 -20.20
C SER A 58 20.81 -0.44 -21.02
N PHE A 59 22.10 -0.19 -20.76
CA PHE A 59 22.85 0.78 -21.54
C PHE A 59 23.23 0.21 -22.91
N GLN A 60 23.87 -0.96 -22.95
CA GLN A 60 24.41 -1.54 -24.18
C GLN A 60 23.33 -1.91 -25.20
N ASP A 61 22.19 -2.44 -24.74
CA ASP A 61 21.15 -2.99 -25.61
C ASP A 61 20.03 -2.00 -25.95
N HIS A 62 19.82 -0.98 -25.13
CA HIS A 62 18.62 -0.14 -25.22
C HIS A 62 18.89 1.36 -25.35
N TYR A 63 20.06 1.85 -24.96
CA TYR A 63 20.38 3.27 -25.09
C TYR A 63 20.40 3.69 -26.57
N ALA A 64 19.70 4.80 -26.88
CA ALA A 64 19.61 5.39 -28.22
C ALA A 64 19.10 4.43 -29.32
N THR A 65 18.27 3.46 -28.95
CA THR A 65 17.57 2.58 -29.89
C THR A 65 16.19 3.17 -30.24
N LEU A 66 15.74 2.96 -31.48
CA LEU A 66 14.54 3.59 -32.07
C LEU A 66 13.25 3.46 -31.25
N ASP A 67 13.12 2.41 -30.44
CA ASP A 67 11.90 2.13 -29.66
C ASP A 67 12.04 2.45 -28.16
N ASN A 68 13.20 2.95 -27.71
CA ASN A 68 13.53 3.09 -26.28
C ASN A 68 13.92 4.51 -25.85
N ASP A 69 13.25 5.53 -26.37
CA ASP A 69 13.49 6.94 -26.01
C ASP A 69 13.44 7.19 -24.49
N ARG A 70 12.55 6.50 -23.76
CA ARG A 70 12.44 6.62 -22.30
C ARG A 70 13.68 6.13 -21.56
N ILE A 71 14.37 5.12 -22.10
CA ILE A 71 15.61 4.60 -21.53
C ILE A 71 16.75 5.57 -21.83
N THR A 72 16.79 6.11 -23.05
CA THR A 72 17.72 7.18 -23.43
C THR A 72 17.58 8.41 -22.53
N ASP A 73 16.35 8.89 -22.31
CA ASP A 73 16.06 10.02 -21.40
C ASP A 73 16.50 9.74 -19.96
N ALA A 74 16.33 8.50 -19.49
CA ALA A 74 16.74 8.12 -18.15
C ALA A 74 18.27 8.16 -18.00
N TRP A 75 18.99 7.64 -18.99
CA TRP A 75 20.46 7.70 -19.02
C TRP A 75 20.98 9.13 -19.17
N ASP A 76 20.35 9.94 -20.00
CA ASP A 76 20.72 11.36 -20.17
C ASP A 76 20.59 12.13 -18.85
N ARG A 77 19.57 11.83 -18.05
CA ARG A 77 19.42 12.38 -16.70
C ARG A 77 20.49 11.86 -15.74
N ILE A 78 20.88 10.59 -15.84
CA ILE A 78 21.96 10.02 -15.02
C ILE A 78 23.27 10.76 -15.31
N PHE A 79 23.61 10.94 -16.59
CA PHE A 79 24.83 11.65 -17.01
C PHE A 79 24.91 13.07 -16.45
N GLN A 80 23.80 13.80 -16.51
CA GLN A 80 23.74 15.16 -15.95
C GLN A 80 23.73 15.19 -14.42
N SER A 81 23.05 14.24 -13.77
CA SER A 81 22.88 14.24 -12.31
C SER A 81 24.14 13.83 -11.56
N TYR A 82 24.92 12.92 -12.15
CA TYR A 82 26.14 12.37 -11.55
C TYR A 82 27.41 12.87 -12.25
N GLU A 83 27.28 13.82 -13.18
CA GLU A 83 28.41 14.43 -13.90
C GLU A 83 29.35 13.38 -14.50
N CYS A 84 28.77 12.37 -15.15
CA CYS A 84 29.48 11.20 -15.68
C CYS A 84 29.01 10.89 -17.11
N CYS A 85 29.73 10.05 -17.83
CA CYS A 85 29.35 9.66 -19.18
C CYS A 85 29.62 8.18 -19.43
N GLY A 86 28.56 7.45 -19.79
CA GLY A 86 28.62 6.00 -19.97
C GLY A 86 28.63 5.28 -18.63
N TRP A 87 28.13 4.05 -18.62
CA TRP A 87 28.21 3.23 -17.42
C TRP A 87 29.69 2.89 -17.09
N LEU A 88 30.44 2.49 -18.12
CA LEU A 88 31.89 2.37 -18.21
C LEU A 88 32.42 3.27 -19.35
N ILE A 89 33.69 3.67 -19.27
CA ILE A 89 34.35 4.58 -20.23
C ILE A 89 34.25 4.09 -21.69
N ASN A 90 34.24 2.78 -21.91
CA ASN A 90 34.23 2.17 -23.23
C ASN A 90 32.83 1.75 -23.73
N ASP A 91 31.77 2.02 -22.98
CA ASP A 91 30.44 1.52 -23.34
C ASP A 91 29.89 2.16 -24.63
N PHE A 92 30.24 3.42 -24.92
CA PHE A 92 29.86 4.04 -26.19
C PHE A 92 30.57 3.43 -27.41
N SER A 93 31.65 2.67 -27.22
CA SER A 93 32.35 1.94 -28.29
C SER A 93 31.82 0.52 -28.48
N ASN A 94 31.10 -0.01 -27.50
CA ASN A 94 30.56 -1.38 -27.49
C ASN A 94 29.02 -1.44 -27.55
N SER A 95 28.35 -0.29 -27.54
CA SER A 95 26.88 -0.17 -27.59
C SER A 95 26.39 0.14 -29.00
N GLN A 96 25.08 0.04 -29.21
CA GLN A 96 24.45 0.40 -30.49
C GLN A 96 24.69 1.87 -30.88
N TRP A 97 25.06 2.74 -29.94
CA TRP A 97 25.45 4.13 -30.18
C TRP A 97 26.66 4.30 -31.09
N THR A 98 27.66 3.41 -31.05
CA THR A 98 28.83 3.51 -31.94
C THR A 98 28.44 3.42 -33.41
N SER A 99 27.31 2.77 -33.69
CA SER A 99 26.78 2.62 -35.05
C SER A 99 26.09 3.89 -35.57
N SER A 100 25.70 4.82 -34.69
CA SER A 100 24.99 6.05 -35.07
C SER A 100 25.93 7.25 -35.27
N ILE A 101 27.01 7.37 -34.47
CA ILE A 101 27.98 8.47 -34.58
C ILE A 101 29.40 7.93 -34.27
N ALA A 102 30.29 7.95 -35.27
CA ALA A 102 31.67 7.51 -35.10
C ALA A 102 32.39 8.35 -34.02
N ASN A 103 32.69 7.73 -32.88
CA ASN A 103 33.42 8.31 -31.74
C ASN A 103 32.72 9.51 -31.06
N GLY A 104 31.39 9.57 -31.16
CA GLY A 104 30.59 10.60 -30.50
C GLY A 104 30.12 10.19 -29.11
N ILE A 105 29.85 11.17 -28.24
CA ILE A 105 29.07 11.01 -27.00
C ILE A 105 27.78 11.82 -27.13
N PRO A 106 26.71 11.49 -26.39
CA PRO A 106 25.49 12.27 -26.39
C PRO A 106 25.70 13.66 -25.77
N HIS A 107 24.88 14.62 -26.19
CA HIS A 107 24.90 15.99 -25.64
C HIS A 107 24.67 16.02 -24.12
N SER A 108 23.96 15.04 -23.56
CA SER A 108 23.74 14.91 -22.12
C SER A 108 25.04 14.70 -21.31
N CYS A 109 26.10 14.22 -21.94
CA CYS A 109 27.44 14.13 -21.35
C CYS A 109 28.23 15.43 -21.39
N CYS A 110 27.69 16.50 -21.98
CA CYS A 110 28.33 17.80 -22.06
C CYS A 110 28.16 18.61 -20.78
N ARG A 111 29.23 19.32 -20.41
CA ARG A 111 29.19 20.26 -19.29
C ARG A 111 28.33 21.47 -19.65
N PRO A 112 27.63 22.07 -18.67
CA PRO A 112 26.91 23.32 -18.88
C PRO A 112 27.84 24.40 -19.46
N GLY A 113 27.44 25.01 -20.58
CA GLY A 113 28.22 26.04 -21.26
C GLY A 113 29.30 25.53 -22.24
N ALA A 114 29.42 24.22 -22.43
CA ALA A 114 30.24 23.67 -23.51
C ALA A 114 29.63 24.00 -24.88
N VAL A 115 30.49 24.25 -25.88
CA VAL A 115 30.07 24.63 -27.22
C VAL A 115 29.79 23.38 -28.06
N HIS A 116 28.62 23.33 -28.70
CA HIS A 116 28.30 22.33 -29.70
C HIS A 116 28.97 22.68 -31.04
N PRO A 117 29.54 21.73 -31.81
CA PRO A 117 29.63 20.27 -31.59
C PRO A 117 30.92 19.81 -30.89
N THR A 118 31.77 20.72 -30.41
CA THR A 118 33.13 20.38 -29.94
C THR A 118 33.12 19.46 -28.72
N CYS A 119 32.04 19.49 -27.94
CA CYS A 119 31.85 18.67 -26.76
C CYS A 119 31.46 17.21 -27.05
N GLU A 120 30.75 16.95 -28.15
CA GLU A 120 30.18 15.63 -28.47
C GLU A 120 31.23 14.63 -28.97
N SER A 121 32.51 14.95 -28.88
CA SER A 121 33.61 14.04 -29.19
C SER A 121 34.17 13.42 -27.92
N ILE A 122 34.46 12.11 -27.94
CA ILE A 122 35.22 11.43 -26.89
C ILE A 122 36.60 12.09 -26.66
N LEU A 123 37.16 12.75 -27.68
CA LEU A 123 38.44 13.44 -27.64
C LEU A 123 38.35 14.89 -27.14
N ALA A 124 37.15 15.39 -26.82
CA ALA A 124 37.02 16.74 -26.30
C ALA A 124 37.75 16.90 -24.96
N PRO A 125 38.29 18.07 -24.65
CA PRO A 125 39.03 18.26 -23.41
C PRO A 125 38.10 18.10 -22.19
N PRO A 126 38.63 17.61 -21.04
CA PRO A 126 37.83 17.22 -19.88
C PRO A 126 37.09 18.37 -19.19
N ASN A 127 37.34 19.62 -19.59
CA ASN A 127 36.57 20.79 -19.17
C ASN A 127 35.29 21.02 -19.99
N GLN A 128 35.06 20.24 -21.06
CA GLN A 128 33.89 20.35 -21.91
C GLN A 128 32.90 19.20 -21.74
N ASN A 129 33.36 18.00 -21.39
CA ASN A 129 32.49 16.83 -21.23
C ASN A 129 32.89 15.95 -20.03
N TYR A 130 32.09 14.92 -19.78
CA TYR A 130 32.32 13.92 -18.74
C TYR A 130 32.83 12.57 -19.29
N ALA A 131 33.34 12.51 -20.52
CA ALA A 131 33.74 11.25 -21.18
C ALA A 131 34.84 10.46 -20.44
N GLY A 132 35.66 11.14 -19.63
CA GLY A 132 36.68 10.50 -18.80
C GLY A 132 36.19 10.02 -17.42
N GLN A 133 34.89 10.17 -17.12
CA GLN A 133 34.30 9.84 -15.82
C GLN A 133 33.17 8.81 -15.99
N GLU A 134 33.40 7.60 -15.50
CA GLU A 134 32.41 6.53 -15.54
C GLU A 134 31.30 6.73 -14.48
N CYS A 135 30.06 6.44 -14.87
CA CYS A 135 28.93 6.54 -13.97
C CYS A 135 28.96 5.46 -12.89
N SER A 136 29.53 4.28 -13.16
CA SER A 136 29.70 3.22 -12.16
C SER A 136 30.42 3.74 -10.91
N ASN A 137 31.59 4.37 -11.08
CA ASN A 137 32.38 4.91 -9.98
C ASN A 137 31.72 6.16 -9.39
N SER A 138 31.17 7.07 -10.20
CA SER A 138 30.52 8.29 -9.70
C SER A 138 29.29 8.00 -8.85
N ILE A 139 28.50 6.98 -9.24
CA ILE A 139 27.35 6.49 -8.48
C ILE A 139 27.82 5.74 -7.24
N GLN A 140 28.79 4.82 -7.35
CA GLN A 140 29.35 4.11 -6.19
C GLN A 140 29.97 5.07 -5.17
N GLN A 141 30.61 6.14 -5.63
CA GLN A 141 31.14 7.20 -4.80
C GLN A 141 30.00 8.01 -4.18
N SER A 142 28.94 8.35 -4.92
CA SER A 142 27.77 9.04 -4.35
C SER A 142 27.07 8.20 -3.29
N ILE A 143 27.07 6.87 -3.47
CA ILE A 143 26.62 5.93 -2.46
C ILE A 143 27.60 5.95 -1.29
N ASN A 144 28.90 5.71 -1.47
CA ASN A 144 29.83 5.44 -0.37
C ASN A 144 30.46 6.67 0.32
N ALA A 145 30.59 7.81 -0.37
CA ALA A 145 31.51 8.89 0.00
C ALA A 145 30.95 9.90 1.01
N ASN A 146 29.66 9.85 1.33
CA ASN A 146 29.06 10.79 2.28
C ASN A 146 28.22 10.06 3.32
N ALA A 147 27.97 10.74 4.44
CA ALA A 147 26.93 10.43 5.43
C ALA A 147 25.49 10.34 4.83
N TYR A 148 25.37 10.19 3.52
CA TYR A 148 24.17 9.97 2.73
C TYR A 148 23.69 8.52 2.74
N VAL A 149 24.57 7.52 2.88
CA VAL A 149 24.14 6.13 3.14
C VAL A 149 23.21 6.05 4.35
N PRO A 150 23.57 6.60 5.54
CA PRO A 150 22.62 6.62 6.64
C PRO A 150 21.39 7.51 6.39
N ILE A 151 21.39 8.44 5.42
CA ILE A 151 20.20 9.24 5.06
C ILE A 151 19.21 8.43 4.19
N ILE A 152 19.68 7.60 3.24
CA ILE A 152 18.81 6.68 2.50
C ILE A 152 18.29 5.57 3.43
N PHE A 153 19.12 5.01 4.30
CA PHE A 153 18.63 4.10 5.34
C PHE A 153 17.72 4.81 6.35
N SER A 154 17.90 6.12 6.56
CA SER A 154 17.01 6.94 7.39
C SER A 154 15.64 7.17 6.75
N SER A 155 15.50 7.21 5.42
CA SER A 155 14.18 7.41 4.82
C SER A 155 13.30 6.17 5.00
N ILE A 156 13.85 4.97 4.80
CA ILE A 156 13.17 3.71 5.14
C ILE A 156 12.88 3.65 6.65
N GLY A 157 13.86 4.00 7.49
CA GLY A 157 13.65 4.07 8.94
C GLY A 157 12.54 5.05 9.35
N PHE A 158 12.43 6.19 8.68
CA PHE A 158 11.39 7.18 8.92
C PHE A 158 10.00 6.65 8.53
N ILE A 159 9.89 5.90 7.43
CA ILE A 159 8.66 5.22 7.03
C ILE A 159 8.23 4.23 8.11
N ILE A 160 9.14 3.36 8.57
CA ILE A 160 8.85 2.39 9.65
C ILE A 160 8.33 3.11 10.90
N ILE A 161 8.92 4.25 11.28
CA ILE A 161 8.46 5.03 12.44
C ILE A 161 7.02 5.54 12.24
N ILE A 162 6.69 6.05 11.07
CA ILE A 162 5.32 6.51 10.74
C ILE A 162 4.34 5.34 10.75
N GLU A 163 4.73 4.19 10.19
CA GLU A 163 3.91 2.97 10.20
C GLU A 163 3.67 2.45 11.61
N LEU A 164 4.69 2.47 12.47
CA LEU A 164 4.55 2.11 13.88
C LEU A 164 3.63 3.08 14.62
N ALA A 165 3.82 4.39 14.46
CA ALA A 165 2.98 5.39 15.10
C ALA A 165 1.51 5.25 14.67
N SER A 166 1.25 5.08 13.37
CA SER A 166 -0.10 4.87 12.85
C SER A 166 -0.72 3.55 13.30
N THR A 167 0.07 2.48 13.44
CA THR A 167 -0.39 1.20 14.00
C THR A 167 -0.80 1.35 15.46
N VAL A 168 0.01 2.04 16.28
CA VAL A 168 -0.30 2.31 17.69
C VAL A 168 -1.58 3.12 17.82
N LEU A 169 -1.72 4.20 17.05
CA LEU A 169 -2.94 5.03 17.03
C LEU A 169 -4.17 4.21 16.62
N THR A 170 -4.06 3.39 15.58
CA THR A 170 -5.14 2.52 15.12
C THR A 170 -5.52 1.49 16.20
N PHE A 171 -4.54 0.92 16.89
CA PHE A 171 -4.78 -0.02 17.99
C PHE A 171 -5.49 0.66 19.16
N LEU A 172 -5.01 1.81 19.61
CA LEU A 172 -5.65 2.59 20.68
C LEU A 172 -7.09 2.93 20.31
N TYR A 173 -7.34 3.40 19.09
CA TYR A 173 -8.69 3.68 18.61
C TYR A 173 -9.57 2.42 18.60
N ALA A 174 -9.06 1.28 18.11
CA ALA A 174 -9.78 0.01 18.14
C ALA A 174 -10.14 -0.44 19.57
N THR A 175 -9.25 -0.26 20.55
CA THR A 175 -9.56 -0.57 21.96
C THR A 175 -10.67 0.31 22.53
N THR A 176 -10.69 1.61 22.18
CA THR A 176 -11.74 2.53 22.63
C THR A 176 -13.11 2.15 22.05
N LEU A 177 -13.16 1.79 20.76
CA LEU A 177 -14.36 1.30 20.11
C LEU A 177 -14.84 -0.03 20.68
N LYS A 178 -13.93 -0.96 20.99
CA LYS A 178 -14.26 -2.26 21.61
C LYS A 178 -14.87 -2.08 23.00
N THR A 179 -14.36 -1.16 23.79
CA THR A 179 -14.93 -0.81 25.09
C THR A 179 -16.32 -0.20 24.94
N ALA A 180 -16.49 0.72 23.99
CA ALA A 180 -17.78 1.36 23.72
C ALA A 180 -18.84 0.36 23.19
N SER A 181 -18.45 -0.57 22.30
CA SER A 181 -19.37 -1.58 21.75
C SER A 181 -19.82 -2.58 22.81
N ARG A 182 -18.90 -3.03 23.68
CA ARG A 182 -19.22 -3.89 24.83
C ARG A 182 -20.22 -3.23 25.78
N ARG A 183 -20.04 -1.93 26.07
CA ARG A 183 -21.00 -1.17 26.90
C ARG A 183 -22.40 -1.15 26.28
N ARG A 184 -22.52 -0.84 24.98
CA ARG A 184 -23.82 -0.85 24.27
C ARG A 184 -24.48 -2.22 24.29
N ARG A 185 -23.70 -3.30 24.05
CA ARG A 185 -24.22 -4.66 24.10
C ARG A 185 -24.74 -5.02 25.50
N SER A 186 -23.97 -4.73 26.55
CA SER A 186 -24.40 -4.99 27.94
C SER A 186 -25.66 -4.20 28.35
N HIS A 187 -25.81 -2.97 27.85
CA HIS A 187 -27.00 -2.16 28.09
C HIS A 187 -28.23 -2.76 27.39
N ASN A 188 -28.09 -3.16 26.12
CA ASN A 188 -29.18 -3.78 25.36
C ASN A 188 -29.62 -5.13 25.98
N GLU A 189 -28.68 -5.97 26.42
CA GLU A 189 -29.00 -7.23 27.12
C GLU A 189 -29.78 -6.98 28.42
N ARG A 190 -29.41 -5.96 29.20
CA ARG A 190 -30.16 -5.58 30.41
C ARG A 190 -31.57 -5.07 30.08
N SER A 191 -31.73 -4.28 29.02
CA SER A 191 -33.05 -3.80 28.58
C SER A 191 -33.94 -4.94 28.13
N MET A 192 -33.41 -5.91 27.37
CA MET A 192 -34.15 -7.09 26.91
C MET A 192 -34.69 -7.93 28.07
N ARG A 193 -33.88 -8.17 29.10
CA ARG A 193 -34.32 -8.91 30.30
C ARG A 193 -35.48 -8.22 31.02
N LYS A 194 -35.51 -6.88 31.07
CA LYS A 194 -36.62 -6.13 31.68
C LYS A 194 -37.92 -6.30 30.89
N PHE A 195 -37.86 -6.23 29.56
CA PHE A 195 -39.04 -6.45 28.72
C PHE A 195 -39.59 -7.87 28.82
N GLN A 196 -38.72 -8.89 28.85
CA GLN A 196 -39.16 -10.28 29.04
C GLN A 196 -39.85 -10.49 30.40
N GLY A 197 -39.34 -9.87 31.48
CA GLY A 197 -39.99 -9.93 32.78
C GLY A 197 -41.38 -9.28 32.81
N GLN A 198 -41.57 -8.18 32.08
CA GLN A 198 -42.88 -7.53 31.96
C GLN A 198 -43.88 -8.37 31.14
N LEU A 199 -43.42 -9.00 30.05
CA LEU A 199 -44.26 -9.88 29.23
C LEU A 199 -44.76 -11.10 30.03
N ALA A 200 -43.88 -11.73 30.83
CA ALA A 200 -44.27 -12.85 31.69
C ALA A 200 -45.34 -12.48 32.73
N SER A 201 -45.32 -11.25 33.25
CA SER A 201 -46.35 -10.77 34.17
C SER A 201 -47.70 -10.51 33.49
N TYR A 202 -47.71 -10.21 32.18
CA TYR A 202 -48.93 -9.89 31.45
C TYR A 202 -49.63 -11.13 30.89
N THR A 203 -48.88 -12.18 30.54
CA THR A 203 -49.47 -13.43 30.03
C THR A 203 -50.19 -14.25 31.10
N GLY A 204 -50.11 -13.89 32.38
CA GLY A 204 -50.88 -14.53 33.45
C GLY A 204 -50.63 -16.04 33.54
N GLU A 205 -49.49 -16.53 33.03
CA GLU A 205 -49.15 -17.93 33.09
C GLU A 205 -48.50 -18.19 34.44
N SER A 206 -49.30 -18.75 35.34
CA SER A 206 -48.85 -19.25 36.63
C SER A 206 -47.77 -20.30 36.40
N THR A 207 -46.50 -19.92 36.55
CA THR A 207 -45.38 -20.86 36.67
C THR A 207 -45.53 -21.61 37.99
N ASN A 208 -46.39 -22.63 38.00
CA ASN A 208 -46.25 -23.73 38.93
C ASN A 208 -45.42 -24.80 38.21
N ASP A 209 -44.36 -25.21 38.90
CA ASP A 209 -43.53 -26.39 38.65
C ASP A 209 -42.54 -26.34 37.48
N VAL A 210 -41.35 -25.81 37.75
CA VAL A 210 -40.10 -26.40 37.21
C VAL A 210 -39.21 -26.76 38.41
N PRO A 211 -38.96 -28.06 38.68
CA PRO A 211 -38.12 -28.48 39.78
C PRO A 211 -36.66 -28.09 39.56
N SER A 212 -36.06 -27.60 40.62
CA SER A 212 -34.61 -27.50 40.79
C SER A 212 -34.05 -28.90 41.01
N ASP A 213 -33.47 -29.52 39.98
CA ASP A 213 -32.53 -30.63 40.19
C ASP A 213 -31.13 -30.29 39.68
N ARG A 214 -30.20 -30.39 40.63
CA ARG A 214 -28.76 -30.26 40.49
C ARG A 214 -28.23 -31.70 40.41
N ASN A 215 -27.43 -31.98 39.37
CA ASN A 215 -26.70 -33.21 39.05
C ASN A 215 -27.42 -34.28 38.20
N GLN A 216 -27.26 -34.19 36.88
CA GLN A 216 -26.80 -35.36 36.12
C GLN A 216 -25.91 -34.94 34.94
N THR A 217 -24.76 -35.58 34.90
CA THR A 217 -23.64 -35.47 33.97
C THR A 217 -23.96 -35.99 32.56
N ASN A 218 -23.30 -35.35 31.59
CA ASN A 218 -22.79 -35.91 30.32
C ASN A 218 -23.77 -36.46 29.27
N ASP A 219 -23.34 -36.21 28.03
CA ASP A 219 -23.81 -36.79 26.76
C ASP A 219 -25.12 -36.25 26.19
N LEU A 220 -25.01 -35.16 25.42
CA LEU A 220 -25.46 -35.15 24.02
C LEU A 220 -24.82 -33.98 23.27
N HIS A 221 -23.71 -34.33 22.64
CA HIS A 221 -23.11 -33.61 21.53
C HIS A 221 -24.03 -33.68 20.31
N GLN A 222 -24.00 -32.61 19.52
CA GLN A 222 -24.36 -32.48 18.10
C GLN A 222 -25.75 -31.95 17.70
N LEU A 223 -25.63 -30.99 16.76
CA LEU A 223 -26.58 -30.56 15.73
C LEU A 223 -27.66 -29.56 16.14
N TYR A 224 -27.31 -28.26 16.07
CA TYR A 224 -28.06 -27.36 15.19
C TYR A 224 -27.27 -26.08 14.85
N ASP A 225 -26.95 -25.95 13.56
CA ASP A 225 -26.33 -24.80 12.89
C ASP A 225 -27.39 -24.22 11.95
N PRO A 226 -27.59 -22.89 11.84
CA PRO A 226 -28.10 -22.39 10.56
C PRO A 226 -27.45 -21.07 10.14
N TYR A 227 -26.27 -21.16 9.53
CA TYR A 227 -25.97 -20.38 8.34
C TYR A 227 -25.89 -21.36 7.15
N GLY A 228 -26.89 -21.34 6.28
CA GLY A 228 -26.95 -22.27 5.14
C GLY A 228 -27.96 -21.86 4.08
N SER A 229 -27.46 -21.11 3.10
CA SER A 229 -27.77 -21.16 1.66
C SER A 229 -29.21 -20.99 1.15
N PHE A 230 -29.37 -19.84 0.49
CA PHE A 230 -30.22 -19.57 -0.67
C PHE A 230 -30.34 -20.77 -1.64
N HIS A 231 -31.58 -21.23 -1.86
CA HIS A 231 -32.09 -21.69 -3.16
C HIS A 231 -33.62 -21.63 -3.09
N GLN A 232 -34.22 -20.60 -3.68
CA GLN A 232 -35.66 -20.56 -3.96
C GLN A 232 -35.85 -20.57 -5.48
N THR A 233 -36.39 -21.67 -5.99
CA THR A 233 -37.13 -21.70 -7.26
C THR A 233 -38.61 -21.41 -6.99
N PRO A 234 -39.32 -20.78 -7.92
CA PRO A 234 -40.48 -19.93 -7.62
C PRO A 234 -41.80 -20.71 -7.59
N PRO A 235 -42.78 -20.29 -6.78
CA PRO A 235 -44.17 -20.63 -7.02
C PRO A 235 -44.80 -19.64 -8.02
N ASN A 236 -45.60 -20.25 -8.89
CA ASN A 236 -46.41 -19.68 -9.95
C ASN A 236 -47.44 -18.68 -9.37
N ILE A 237 -47.43 -17.42 -9.84
CA ILE A 237 -48.43 -16.39 -9.46
C ILE A 237 -49.05 -15.84 -10.75
N ASP A 238 -50.36 -15.97 -10.83
CA ASP A 238 -51.24 -15.49 -11.90
C ASP A 238 -51.17 -13.95 -12.04
N PRO A 239 -51.16 -13.40 -13.27
CA PRO A 239 -50.91 -11.99 -13.52
C PRO A 239 -52.24 -11.23 -13.56
N SER A 240 -52.73 -10.78 -12.40
CA SER A 240 -53.85 -9.85 -12.34
C SER A 240 -53.84 -9.14 -11.00
N PHE A 241 -53.00 -8.12 -10.81
CA PHE A 241 -53.42 -6.90 -10.10
C PHE A 241 -52.39 -5.79 -10.34
N MET A 242 -52.86 -4.87 -11.16
CA MET A 242 -52.18 -3.68 -11.64
C MET A 242 -52.46 -2.53 -10.66
N SER A 243 -51.45 -1.67 -10.50
CA SER A 243 -51.51 -0.32 -9.92
C SER A 243 -51.80 -0.22 -8.42
N LEU A 244 -50.84 0.31 -7.66
CA LEU A 244 -50.91 1.65 -7.06
C LEU A 244 -49.57 1.99 -6.40
N THR A 245 -49.21 3.26 -6.52
CA THR A 245 -47.90 3.87 -6.31
C THR A 245 -47.51 4.03 -4.82
N PRO A 246 -46.22 4.15 -4.50
CA PRO A 246 -45.73 4.16 -3.13
C PRO A 246 -45.99 5.49 -2.41
N THR A 247 -46.57 5.41 -1.22
CA THR A 247 -46.69 6.52 -0.27
C THR A 247 -45.32 6.86 0.33
N VAL A 248 -44.87 8.09 0.13
CA VAL A 248 -43.65 8.66 0.70
C VAL A 248 -43.84 8.84 2.21
N ILE A 249 -43.13 8.06 3.02
CA ILE A 249 -43.00 8.31 4.46
C ILE A 249 -41.76 9.19 4.68
N GLN A 250 -42.01 10.47 4.96
CA GLN A 250 -41.00 11.44 5.37
C GLN A 250 -40.50 11.12 6.79
N VAL A 251 -39.29 10.56 6.90
CA VAL A 251 -38.59 10.47 8.18
C VAL A 251 -37.82 11.77 8.40
N LYS A 252 -38.36 12.59 9.29
CA LYS A 252 -37.73 13.81 9.81
C LYS A 252 -36.44 13.45 10.56
N ARG A 253 -35.28 13.74 9.95
CA ARG A 253 -33.96 13.70 10.60
C ARG A 253 -33.57 15.12 11.01
N PRO A 254 -33.36 15.43 12.30
CA PRO A 254 -32.68 16.66 12.68
C PRO A 254 -31.16 16.43 12.61
N ASP A 255 -30.51 17.39 11.94
CA ASP A 255 -29.13 17.85 12.14
C ASP A 255 -27.98 16.88 11.83
N VAL A 256 -27.37 17.02 10.64
CA VAL A 256 -25.94 17.38 10.44
C VAL A 256 -25.78 17.80 8.97
N TYR A 257 -25.60 19.09 8.73
CA TYR A 257 -25.01 19.60 7.48
C TYR A 257 -23.50 19.69 7.67
N SER A 258 -22.73 19.19 6.71
CA SER A 258 -21.35 19.62 6.49
C SER A 258 -21.08 19.55 4.99
N TYR A 259 -21.13 20.71 4.36
CA TYR A 259 -20.62 20.94 3.03
C TYR A 259 -19.10 21.01 3.10
N PHE A 260 -18.40 20.27 2.24
CA PHE A 260 -17.04 20.60 1.84
C PHE A 260 -17.02 20.70 0.30
N TYR A 261 -17.05 21.93 -0.18
CA TYR A 261 -16.48 22.29 -1.47
C TYR A 261 -14.97 22.44 -1.28
N TYR A 262 -14.17 21.95 -2.23
CA TYR A 262 -12.86 22.52 -2.52
C TYR A 262 -12.68 22.55 -4.04
N GLU A 263 -12.36 23.75 -4.52
CA GLU A 263 -11.73 24.06 -5.81
C GLU A 263 -10.32 23.46 -5.89
#